data_AF-A0A4U0V7C5-F1
#
_entry.id   AF-A0A4U0V7C5-F1
#
_cell.length_a   1.000
_cell.length_b   1.000
_cell.length_c   1.000
_cell.angle_alpha   90.00
_cell.angle_beta   90.00
_cell.angle_gamma   90.00
#
_symmetry.space_group_name_H-M   'P 1'
#
loop_
_entity.id
_entity.type
_entity.pdbx_description
1 polymer ?
#
loop_
_entity_poly.entity_id
_entity_poly.type
_entity_poly.pdbx_seq_one_letter_code
_entity_poly.pdbx_strand_id
1 'polypeptide(L)'
;MAWNTAQDLAPPKPDRPKDDNGPVAVVSKKRPAVVRVPRRQVPIARKLLAPKPSRVELLALKDEAKPRIHRMPSSVDALLGAELVQTLSSMHLEDSWYAFVPSMLGENVAADAAARAVVRAHDCCSTPGTPTAVARCDSSYLAAINTLRASLDVSDSALVAVGLLYLYESILKDTPVAFFSHAGGISAILLARSRSTPVTPLTRAVLYGNTHGTFQEPVAMGISSPFDNPYWLEFEPAATYAMAESAVKLRRLANQTMIQLPGLIAKVRSLRKDGTLSGQLLCTTTTLANGIYSLTSEGAESELLHRVALKETKDVLDKVIMRYSFEFKSFYEKETLLLYWGNRLMVIKLCLWLHRLHNKQGANGSPSPACTIESLNGEQERLVMSILMCWQDGFDFVNPLSMVWGALMDRCIFHGKPVEAVRSRVWARYQDSLSGWPINYSMADMDEESDMLAGGPLTGCIAKQKHRMRGEVEKVRSEKDPSGKQVVPARHRDLGSTKVPSPGPDGAGPCSFSLTNGLL
;
A
#
# COMPACT_ATOMS: atom_id res chain seq x y z
N MET A 1 7.86 54.49 9.43
CA MET A 1 6.71 54.82 8.57
C MET A 1 5.50 54.18 9.19
N ALA A 2 4.68 55.02 9.82
CA ALA A 2 3.45 54.63 10.50
C ALA A 2 2.41 54.15 9.49
N TRP A 3 1.46 53.34 9.93
CA TRP A 3 0.02 53.54 9.71
C TRP A 3 -0.75 52.80 10.81
N ASN A 4 -1.80 53.48 11.28
CA ASN A 4 -2.55 53.28 12.51
C ASN A 4 -3.76 52.33 12.35
N THR A 5 -4.08 51.66 13.46
CA THR A 5 -5.38 51.55 14.15
C THR A 5 -6.70 51.53 13.35
N ALA A 6 -7.50 50.48 13.57
CA ALA A 6 -8.97 50.58 13.63
C ALA A 6 -9.55 49.47 14.54
N GLN A 7 -10.31 49.91 15.54
CA GLN A 7 -11.10 49.15 16.52
C GLN A 7 -12.51 48.84 16.00
N ASP A 8 -13.11 47.81 16.60
CA ASP A 8 -14.53 47.57 16.88
C ASP A 8 -15.56 47.50 15.73
N LEU A 9 -16.26 46.36 15.67
CA LEU A 9 -17.72 46.25 15.77
C LEU A 9 -18.14 44.76 15.80
N ALA A 10 -18.62 44.31 16.97
CA ALA A 10 -19.23 42.99 17.14
C ALA A 10 -20.73 43.03 16.73
N PRO A 11 -21.26 41.97 16.09
CA PRO A 11 -22.68 41.90 15.76
C PRO A 11 -23.55 41.45 16.96
N PRO A 12 -24.83 41.88 17.01
CA PRO A 12 -25.74 41.59 18.13
C PRO A 12 -26.23 40.13 18.14
N LYS A 13 -26.48 39.63 19.36
CA LYS A 13 -27.08 38.31 19.62
C LYS A 13 -28.58 38.32 19.25
N PRO A 14 -29.12 37.26 18.64
CA PRO A 14 -30.56 37.12 18.43
C PRO A 14 -31.27 36.64 19.70
N ASP A 15 -32.43 37.24 19.95
CA ASP A 15 -33.34 36.97 21.06
C ASP A 15 -33.97 35.58 20.98
N ARG A 16 -34.06 34.91 22.14
CA ARG A 16 -34.80 33.67 22.33
C ARG A 16 -36.30 33.96 22.45
N PRO A 17 -37.18 33.31 21.69
CA PRO A 17 -38.61 33.32 21.97
C PRO A 17 -38.94 32.40 23.15
N LYS A 18 -39.88 32.86 23.98
CA LYS A 18 -40.45 32.17 25.13
C LYS A 18 -41.40 31.06 24.67
N ASP A 19 -41.25 29.87 25.24
CA ASP A 19 -42.18 28.76 25.09
C ASP A 19 -43.39 28.96 26.01
N ASP A 20 -44.57 29.16 25.41
CA ASP A 20 -45.86 29.07 26.09
C ASP A 20 -46.48 27.69 25.84
N ASN A 21 -46.69 26.96 26.93
CA ASN A 21 -47.38 25.68 26.99
C ASN A 21 -48.90 25.87 26.81
N GLY A 22 -49.48 25.19 25.82
CA GLY A 22 -50.93 25.04 25.66
C GLY A 22 -51.30 23.61 25.22
N PRO A 23 -52.38 22.99 25.77
CA PRO A 23 -52.69 21.58 25.58
C PRO A 23 -53.38 21.31 24.23
N VAL A 24 -52.91 20.28 23.51
CA VAL A 24 -53.47 19.86 22.22
C VAL A 24 -54.60 18.84 22.42
N ALA A 25 -55.78 19.19 21.90
CA ALA A 25 -56.97 18.34 21.84
C ALA A 25 -56.83 17.22 20.80
N VAL A 26 -57.24 16.01 21.18
CA VAL A 26 -57.28 14.81 20.33
C VAL A 26 -58.52 14.85 19.43
N VAL A 27 -58.32 15.04 18.12
CA VAL A 27 -59.39 14.93 17.11
C VAL A 27 -59.25 13.62 16.34
N SER A 28 -60.21 12.72 16.56
CA SER A 28 -60.41 11.47 15.84
C SER A 28 -60.89 11.72 14.40
N LYS A 29 -60.11 11.31 13.39
CA LYS A 29 -60.52 11.30 11.97
C LYS A 29 -60.84 9.87 11.51
N LYS A 30 -62.13 9.65 11.21
CA LYS A 30 -62.68 8.45 10.53
C LYS A 30 -62.08 8.31 9.12
N ARG A 31 -61.68 7.09 8.76
CA ARG A 31 -61.27 6.70 7.39
C ARG A 31 -62.50 6.50 6.49
N PRO A 32 -62.49 6.95 5.22
CA PRO A 32 -63.54 6.63 4.26
C PRO A 32 -63.31 5.25 3.60
N ALA A 33 -64.42 4.59 3.27
CA ALA A 33 -64.48 3.27 2.65
C ALA A 33 -64.04 3.30 1.17
N VAL A 34 -63.23 2.32 0.77
CA VAL A 34 -62.74 2.14 -0.60
C VAL A 34 -63.75 1.31 -1.39
N VAL A 35 -64.34 1.91 -2.42
CA VAL A 35 -65.21 1.24 -3.41
C VAL A 35 -64.34 0.46 -4.39
N ARG A 36 -64.57 -0.86 -4.49
CA ARG A 36 -63.93 -1.75 -5.48
C ARG A 36 -64.62 -1.62 -6.84
N VAL A 37 -63.85 -1.25 -7.86
CA VAL A 37 -64.27 -1.31 -9.28
C VAL A 37 -63.80 -2.63 -9.89
N PRO A 38 -64.60 -3.34 -10.73
CA PRO A 38 -64.20 -4.61 -11.33
C PRO A 38 -63.20 -4.43 -12.47
N ARG A 39 -62.11 -5.20 -12.44
CA ARG A 39 -61.07 -5.25 -13.48
C ARG A 39 -61.56 -6.04 -14.70
N ARG A 40 -61.65 -5.38 -15.86
CA ARG A 40 -61.76 -6.01 -17.19
C ARG A 40 -60.45 -6.74 -17.52
N GLN A 41 -60.54 -8.02 -17.87
CA GLN A 41 -59.42 -8.80 -18.43
C GLN A 41 -59.28 -8.51 -19.93
N VAL A 42 -58.07 -8.16 -20.36
CA VAL A 42 -57.68 -8.03 -21.77
C VAL A 42 -56.74 -9.20 -22.09
N PRO A 43 -56.91 -9.92 -23.21
CA PRO A 43 -56.04 -11.04 -23.56
C PRO A 43 -54.69 -10.53 -24.07
N ILE A 44 -53.61 -10.94 -23.40
CA ILE A 44 -52.23 -10.62 -23.78
C ILE A 44 -51.76 -11.69 -24.77
N ALA A 45 -51.47 -11.29 -26.00
CA ALA A 45 -50.82 -12.11 -27.00
C ALA A 45 -49.39 -12.47 -26.55
N ARG A 46 -49.07 -13.78 -26.49
CA ARG A 46 -47.72 -14.30 -26.22
C ARG A 46 -46.80 -14.01 -27.41
N LYS A 47 -45.98 -12.95 -27.29
CA LYS A 47 -44.74 -12.83 -28.09
C LYS A 47 -43.71 -13.81 -27.53
N LEU A 48 -43.26 -14.73 -28.37
CA LEU A 48 -42.09 -15.60 -28.11
C LEU A 48 -40.85 -14.69 -27.97
N LEU A 49 -40.47 -14.42 -26.73
CA LEU A 49 -39.20 -13.76 -26.39
C LEU A 49 -38.08 -14.79 -26.50
N ALA A 50 -37.06 -14.48 -27.30
CA ALA A 50 -35.82 -15.24 -27.34
C ALA A 50 -35.24 -15.40 -25.91
N PRO A 51 -34.62 -16.55 -25.60
CA PRO A 51 -34.05 -16.79 -24.28
C PRO A 51 -33.03 -15.70 -23.94
N LYS A 52 -33.22 -15.05 -22.79
CA LYS A 52 -32.23 -14.11 -22.27
C LYS A 52 -30.93 -14.88 -22.01
N PRO A 53 -29.77 -14.37 -22.48
CA PRO A 53 -28.49 -15.02 -22.22
C PRO A 53 -28.30 -15.16 -20.71
N SER A 54 -27.71 -16.28 -20.32
CA SER A 54 -27.45 -16.61 -18.93
C SER A 54 -26.48 -15.59 -18.31
N ARG A 55 -26.55 -15.41 -16.99
CA ARG A 55 -25.64 -14.50 -16.25
C ARG A 55 -24.16 -14.84 -16.44
N VAL A 56 -23.85 -16.09 -16.80
CA VAL A 56 -22.50 -16.58 -17.11
C VAL A 56 -22.03 -16.05 -18.47
N GLU A 57 -22.89 -16.05 -19.49
CA GLU A 57 -22.59 -15.48 -20.81
C GLU A 57 -22.46 -13.94 -20.76
N LEU A 58 -23.26 -13.27 -19.91
CA LEU A 58 -23.18 -11.83 -19.70
C LEU A 58 -21.91 -11.37 -18.95
N LEU A 59 -21.31 -12.24 -18.14
CA LEU A 59 -20.02 -11.97 -17.49
C LEU A 59 -18.85 -12.27 -18.44
N ALA A 60 -18.92 -13.35 -19.22
CA ALA A 60 -17.95 -13.64 -20.27
C ALA A 60 -17.87 -12.53 -21.35
N LEU A 61 -19.02 -11.97 -21.75
CA LEU A 61 -19.09 -10.84 -22.69
C LEU A 61 -18.54 -9.52 -22.12
N LYS A 62 -18.41 -9.38 -20.79
CA LYS A 62 -17.88 -8.16 -20.16
C LYS A 62 -16.36 -8.20 -20.03
N ASP A 63 -15.75 -9.38 -19.95
CA ASP A 63 -14.30 -9.56 -20.01
C ASP A 63 -13.74 -9.44 -21.44
N GLU A 64 -14.56 -9.60 -22.48
CA GLU A 64 -14.14 -9.45 -23.88
C GLU A 64 -14.02 -8.00 -24.38
N ALA A 65 -14.34 -7.01 -23.55
CA ALA A 65 -14.20 -5.59 -23.89
C ALA A 65 -12.88 -4.96 -23.42
N LYS A 66 -11.88 -5.76 -23.02
CA LYS A 66 -10.50 -5.24 -22.86
C LYS A 66 -9.91 -5.00 -24.26
N PRO A 67 -9.36 -3.80 -24.56
CA PRO A 67 -8.80 -3.51 -25.86
C PRO A 67 -7.68 -4.51 -26.19
N ARG A 68 -7.98 -5.49 -27.04
CA ARG A 68 -6.94 -6.32 -27.66
C ARG A 68 -6.20 -5.45 -28.66
N ILE A 69 -4.87 -5.50 -28.62
CA ILE A 69 -4.01 -4.74 -29.52
C ILE A 69 -4.27 -5.24 -30.94
N HIS A 70 -5.10 -4.53 -31.70
CA HIS A 70 -5.41 -4.85 -33.10
C HIS A 70 -4.35 -4.34 -34.09
N ARG A 71 -3.28 -3.69 -33.59
CA ARG A 71 -2.20 -3.16 -34.43
C ARG A 71 -1.04 -4.13 -34.41
N MET A 72 -0.65 -4.66 -35.58
CA MET A 72 0.58 -5.46 -35.68
C MET A 72 1.79 -4.60 -35.27
N PRO A 73 2.60 -5.05 -34.30
CA PRO A 73 3.82 -4.33 -33.91
C PRO A 73 4.78 -4.23 -35.10
N SER A 74 5.33 -3.03 -35.34
CA SER A 74 6.25 -2.78 -36.45
C SER A 74 7.72 -3.02 -36.10
N SER A 75 8.04 -3.29 -34.83
CA SER A 75 9.40 -3.57 -34.33
C SER A 75 9.36 -4.54 -33.14
N VAL A 76 10.53 -5.10 -32.79
CA VAL A 76 10.69 -5.96 -31.60
C VAL A 76 10.34 -5.19 -30.32
N ASP A 77 10.72 -3.91 -30.25
CA ASP A 77 10.44 -3.05 -29.09
C ASP A 77 8.94 -2.75 -28.96
N ALA A 78 8.27 -2.53 -30.10
CA ALA A 78 6.82 -2.35 -30.13
C ALA A 78 6.07 -3.62 -29.70
N LEU A 79 6.61 -4.80 -30.03
CA LEU A 79 6.07 -6.08 -29.57
C LEU A 79 6.24 -6.23 -28.06
N LEU A 80 7.43 -5.96 -27.52
CA LEU A 80 7.67 -6.01 -26.08
C LEU A 80 6.78 -5.03 -25.30
N GLY A 81 6.61 -3.80 -25.82
CA GLY A 81 5.70 -2.83 -25.22
C GLY A 81 4.25 -3.31 -25.21
N ALA A 82 3.79 -3.95 -26.30
CA ALA A 82 2.46 -4.53 -26.38
C ALA A 82 2.27 -5.67 -25.36
N GLU A 83 3.23 -6.59 -25.26
CA GLU A 83 3.22 -7.69 -24.28
C GLU A 83 3.22 -7.18 -22.84
N LEU A 84 4.02 -6.14 -22.54
CA LEU A 84 4.06 -5.53 -21.23
C LEU A 84 2.75 -4.83 -20.89
N VAL A 85 2.13 -4.09 -21.82
CA VAL A 85 0.81 -3.47 -21.59
C VAL A 85 -0.23 -4.54 -21.25
N GLN A 86 -0.26 -5.64 -21.99
CA GLN A 86 -1.17 -6.75 -21.71
C GLN A 86 -0.92 -7.35 -20.32
N THR A 87 0.36 -7.55 -19.96
CA THR A 87 0.80 -8.05 -18.65
C THR A 87 0.38 -7.10 -17.51
N LEU A 88 0.57 -5.79 -17.67
CA LEU A 88 0.13 -4.81 -16.68
C LEU A 88 -1.40 -4.81 -16.52
N SER A 89 -2.13 -4.93 -17.63
CA SER A 89 -3.60 -5.00 -17.61
C SER A 89 -4.19 -6.28 -17.03
N SER A 90 -3.49 -7.43 -17.10
CA SER A 90 -3.92 -8.65 -16.40
C SER A 90 -3.67 -8.57 -14.90
N MET A 91 -2.66 -7.79 -14.49
CA MET A 91 -2.33 -7.53 -13.09
C MET A 91 -3.03 -6.30 -12.50
N HIS A 92 -3.89 -5.62 -13.25
CA HIS A 92 -4.57 -4.38 -12.83
C HIS A 92 -3.62 -3.23 -12.46
N LEU A 93 -2.47 -3.15 -13.14
CA LEU A 93 -1.44 -2.12 -12.93
C LEU A 93 -1.51 -0.96 -13.94
N GLU A 94 -2.55 -0.90 -14.78
CA GLU A 94 -2.77 0.18 -15.76
C GLU A 94 -2.89 1.57 -15.13
N ASP A 95 -3.37 1.65 -13.88
CA ASP A 95 -3.54 2.91 -13.15
C ASP A 95 -2.31 3.28 -12.30
N SER A 96 -1.28 2.44 -12.30
CA SER A 96 -0.06 2.59 -11.50
C SER A 96 1.04 3.33 -12.26
N TRP A 97 2.17 3.62 -11.59
CA TRP A 97 3.33 4.23 -12.24
C TRP A 97 3.95 3.34 -13.33
N TYR A 98 3.70 2.03 -13.33
CA TYR A 98 4.17 1.14 -14.39
C TYR A 98 3.58 1.48 -15.76
N ALA A 99 2.46 2.21 -15.83
CA ALA A 99 1.85 2.66 -17.07
C ALA A 99 2.75 3.59 -17.91
N PHE A 100 3.77 4.22 -17.31
CA PHE A 100 4.76 5.01 -18.03
C PHE A 100 5.81 4.16 -18.77
N VAL A 101 5.99 2.90 -18.35
CA VAL A 101 7.09 2.05 -18.83
C VAL A 101 7.00 1.71 -20.32
N PRO A 102 5.84 1.32 -20.88
CA PRO A 102 5.77 0.90 -22.28
C PRO A 102 6.29 1.93 -23.29
N SER A 103 6.12 3.23 -23.01
CA SER A 103 6.62 4.30 -23.88
C SER A 103 8.13 4.53 -23.82
N MET A 104 8.84 3.86 -22.91
CA MET A 104 10.28 4.01 -22.71
C MET A 104 11.10 2.82 -23.21
N LEU A 105 10.43 1.77 -23.69
CA LEU A 105 11.09 0.56 -24.17
C LEU A 105 11.73 0.79 -25.54
N GLY A 106 12.86 0.12 -25.78
CA GLY A 106 13.70 0.25 -26.98
C GLY A 106 14.83 1.29 -26.87
N GLU A 107 14.81 2.14 -25.83
CA GLU A 107 15.87 3.13 -25.61
C GLU A 107 16.99 2.63 -24.70
N ASN A 108 16.69 1.70 -23.79
CA ASN A 108 17.62 1.23 -22.78
C ASN A 108 17.57 -0.29 -22.58
N VAL A 109 18.71 -0.94 -22.81
CA VAL A 109 18.84 -2.40 -22.77
C VAL A 109 18.50 -2.99 -21.39
N ALA A 110 18.80 -2.29 -20.30
CA ALA A 110 18.50 -2.77 -18.95
C ALA A 110 17.00 -2.74 -18.65
N ALA A 111 16.31 -1.65 -19.02
CA ALA A 111 14.86 -1.54 -18.91
C ALA A 111 14.16 -2.61 -19.76
N ASP A 112 14.59 -2.82 -21.00
CA ASP A 112 14.02 -3.82 -21.89
C ASP A 112 14.25 -5.25 -21.37
N ALA A 113 15.43 -5.54 -20.82
CA ALA A 113 15.73 -6.84 -20.22
C ALA A 113 14.86 -7.10 -18.99
N ALA A 114 14.66 -6.09 -18.13
CA ALA A 114 13.78 -6.19 -16.96
C ALA A 114 12.31 -6.37 -17.37
N ALA A 115 11.83 -5.65 -18.40
CA ALA A 115 10.48 -5.81 -18.93
C ALA A 115 10.24 -7.24 -19.45
N ARG A 116 11.20 -7.79 -20.22
CA ARG A 116 11.15 -9.20 -20.65
C ARG A 116 11.09 -10.19 -19.50
N ALA A 117 11.81 -9.92 -18.40
CA ALA A 117 11.77 -10.76 -17.21
C ALA A 117 10.37 -10.75 -16.56
N VAL A 118 9.74 -9.57 -16.44
CA VAL A 118 8.37 -9.41 -15.91
C VAL A 118 7.35 -10.15 -16.76
N VAL A 119 7.35 -9.96 -18.08
CA VAL A 119 6.43 -10.65 -19.00
C VAL A 119 6.55 -12.16 -18.85
N ARG A 120 7.78 -12.68 -18.85
CA ARG A 120 8.02 -14.13 -18.67
C ARG A 120 7.58 -14.66 -17.31
N ALA A 121 7.82 -13.91 -16.23
CA ALA A 121 7.36 -14.31 -14.89
C ALA A 121 5.83 -14.39 -14.84
N HIS A 122 5.14 -13.38 -15.38
CA HIS A 122 3.69 -13.36 -15.46
C HIS A 122 3.13 -14.54 -16.27
N ASP A 123 3.69 -14.83 -17.44
CA ASP A 123 3.23 -15.93 -18.31
C ASP A 123 3.43 -17.30 -17.64
N CYS A 124 4.54 -17.48 -16.92
CA CYS A 124 4.81 -18.69 -16.17
C CYS A 124 3.82 -18.90 -15.02
N CYS A 125 3.47 -17.85 -14.27
CA CYS A 125 2.48 -17.92 -13.20
C CYS A 125 1.04 -18.08 -13.72
N SER A 126 0.75 -17.58 -14.93
CA SER A 126 -0.59 -17.61 -15.52
C SER A 126 -0.93 -18.91 -16.23
N THR A 127 0.05 -19.77 -16.53
CA THR A 127 -0.16 -21.02 -17.29
C THR A 127 -0.45 -22.21 -16.35
N PRO A 128 -1.66 -22.80 -16.39
CA PRO A 128 -2.03 -23.92 -15.53
C PRO A 128 -1.17 -25.16 -15.77
N GLY A 129 -0.77 -25.86 -14.70
CA GLY A 129 -0.06 -27.15 -14.79
C GLY A 129 1.44 -27.05 -15.05
N THR A 130 2.00 -25.84 -15.11
CA THR A 130 3.46 -25.66 -15.16
C THR A 130 4.04 -25.91 -13.77
N PRO A 131 4.99 -26.85 -13.58
CA PRO A 131 5.69 -27.03 -12.30
C PRO A 131 6.29 -25.70 -11.84
N THR A 132 6.28 -25.45 -10.53
CA THR A 132 6.77 -24.21 -9.89
C THR A 132 7.98 -23.62 -10.61
N ALA A 133 7.74 -22.47 -11.23
CA ALA A 133 8.45 -21.89 -12.36
C ALA A 133 9.84 -21.32 -12.09
N VAL A 134 10.40 -21.54 -10.89
CA VAL A 134 11.62 -20.86 -10.42
C VAL A 134 12.78 -21.06 -11.41
N ALA A 135 13.04 -22.29 -11.85
CA ALA A 135 14.16 -22.57 -12.75
C ALA A 135 14.04 -21.99 -14.17
N ARG A 136 12.85 -21.57 -14.63
CA ARG A 136 12.63 -21.11 -16.03
C ARG A 136 12.73 -19.59 -16.19
N CYS A 137 12.45 -18.82 -15.15
CA CYS A 137 12.50 -17.34 -15.21
C CYS A 137 13.87 -16.77 -14.85
N ASP A 138 14.70 -17.53 -14.13
CA ASP A 138 16.01 -17.10 -13.62
C ASP A 138 16.95 -16.56 -14.69
N SER A 139 16.98 -17.15 -15.89
CA SER A 139 17.91 -16.68 -16.93
C SER A 139 17.60 -15.25 -17.41
N SER A 140 16.32 -14.90 -17.51
CA SER A 140 15.90 -13.56 -17.96
C SER A 140 16.08 -12.53 -16.85
N TYR A 141 15.81 -12.92 -15.61
CA TYR A 141 16.08 -12.10 -14.44
C TYR A 141 17.58 -11.83 -14.26
N LEU A 142 18.43 -12.86 -14.30
CA LEU A 142 19.88 -12.72 -14.21
C LEU A 142 20.45 -11.88 -15.34
N ALA A 143 19.93 -12.03 -16.56
CA ALA A 143 20.30 -11.16 -17.68
C ALA A 143 19.98 -9.68 -17.38
N ALA A 144 18.77 -9.39 -16.91
CA ALA A 144 18.36 -8.03 -16.55
C ALA A 144 19.25 -7.44 -15.44
N ILE A 145 19.56 -8.21 -14.39
CA ILE A 145 20.47 -7.79 -13.31
C ILE A 145 21.87 -7.48 -13.85
N ASN A 146 22.41 -8.35 -14.71
CA ASN A 146 23.74 -8.15 -15.28
C ASN A 146 23.79 -6.92 -16.18
N THR A 147 22.77 -6.69 -17.02
CA THR A 147 22.68 -5.48 -17.85
C THR A 147 22.56 -4.24 -17.00
N LEU A 148 21.69 -4.24 -15.99
CA LEU A 148 21.53 -3.11 -15.07
C LEU A 148 22.84 -2.77 -14.35
N ARG A 149 23.58 -3.78 -13.86
CA ARG A 149 24.89 -3.57 -13.21
C ARG A 149 25.93 -2.95 -14.14
N ALA A 150 25.89 -3.30 -15.42
CA ALA A 150 26.82 -2.77 -16.42
C ALA A 150 26.54 -1.30 -16.78
N SER A 151 25.32 -0.81 -16.55
CA SER A 151 24.88 0.54 -16.90
C SER A 151 24.18 1.26 -15.75
N LEU A 152 24.60 1.02 -14.50
CA LEU A 152 23.93 1.58 -13.33
C LEU A 152 24.22 3.07 -13.20
N ASP A 153 23.17 3.88 -13.26
CA ASP A 153 23.20 5.32 -13.08
C ASP A 153 21.95 5.81 -12.31
N VAL A 154 21.72 7.12 -12.31
CA VAL A 154 20.54 7.75 -11.68
C VAL A 154 19.45 8.13 -12.69
N SER A 155 19.49 7.59 -13.92
CA SER A 155 18.54 7.89 -15.00
C SER A 155 17.14 7.33 -14.74
N ASP A 156 16.16 7.79 -15.51
CA ASP A 156 14.79 7.23 -15.49
C ASP A 156 14.76 5.77 -15.97
N SER A 157 15.63 5.39 -16.90
CA SER A 157 15.74 4.01 -17.37
C SER A 157 16.27 3.06 -16.30
N ALA A 158 17.25 3.49 -15.49
CA ALA A 158 17.72 2.71 -14.34
C ALA A 158 16.62 2.56 -13.29
N LEU A 159 15.86 3.63 -13.02
CA LEU A 159 14.72 3.60 -12.09
C LEU A 159 13.63 2.63 -12.56
N VAL A 160 13.29 2.65 -13.86
CA VAL A 160 12.36 1.71 -14.49
C VAL A 160 12.86 0.27 -14.40
N ALA A 161 14.14 0.03 -14.72
CA ALA A 161 14.72 -1.31 -14.66
C ALA A 161 14.65 -1.89 -13.24
N VAL A 162 15.05 -1.13 -12.21
CA VAL A 162 14.95 -1.58 -10.81
C VAL A 162 13.50 -1.79 -10.39
N GLY A 163 12.59 -0.89 -10.77
CA GLY A 163 11.17 -1.04 -10.44
C GLY A 163 10.50 -2.24 -11.12
N LEU A 164 10.89 -2.58 -12.35
CA LEU A 164 10.44 -3.81 -13.02
C LEU A 164 11.01 -5.07 -12.35
N LEU A 165 12.25 -5.04 -11.87
CA LEU A 165 12.80 -6.14 -11.07
C LEU A 165 12.09 -6.27 -9.73
N TYR A 166 11.70 -5.17 -9.09
CA TYR A 166 10.82 -5.18 -7.92
C TYR A 166 9.47 -5.83 -8.23
N LEU A 167 8.85 -5.49 -9.38
CA LEU A 167 7.60 -6.13 -9.83
C LEU A 167 7.77 -7.63 -10.10
N TYR A 168 8.89 -8.03 -10.71
CA TYR A 168 9.23 -9.44 -10.93
C TYR A 168 9.20 -10.23 -9.62
N GLU A 169 9.84 -9.72 -8.56
CA GLU A 169 9.81 -10.38 -7.25
C GLU A 169 8.41 -10.42 -6.65
N SER A 170 7.59 -9.40 -6.90
CA SER A 170 6.19 -9.37 -6.45
C SER A 170 5.31 -10.39 -7.17
N ILE A 171 5.63 -10.76 -8.41
CA ILE A 171 4.89 -11.75 -9.20
C ILE A 171 5.25 -13.16 -8.73
N LEU A 172 6.54 -13.45 -8.56
CA LEU A 172 6.99 -14.78 -8.16
C LEU A 172 6.83 -15.04 -6.66
N LYS A 173 6.94 -13.99 -5.83
CA LYS A 173 6.87 -14.04 -4.37
C LYS A 173 7.84 -15.02 -3.71
N ASP A 174 8.89 -15.46 -4.41
CA ASP A 174 9.78 -16.53 -3.95
C ASP A 174 10.89 -16.02 -3.01
N THR A 175 11.47 -14.86 -3.33
CA THR A 175 12.61 -14.31 -2.58
C THR A 175 12.29 -12.94 -1.95
N PRO A 176 11.71 -12.90 -0.73
CA PRO A 176 11.38 -11.63 -0.05
C PRO A 176 12.57 -10.68 0.11
N VAL A 177 13.79 -11.19 0.30
CA VAL A 177 15.01 -10.38 0.45
C VAL A 177 15.31 -9.58 -0.83
N ALA A 178 15.11 -10.18 -2.00
CA ALA A 178 15.34 -9.52 -3.29
C ALA A 178 14.30 -8.42 -3.53
N PHE A 179 13.04 -8.69 -3.20
CA PHE A 179 11.96 -7.69 -3.23
C PHE A 179 12.33 -6.43 -2.43
N PHE A 180 12.74 -6.58 -1.17
CA PHE A 180 13.14 -5.44 -0.34
C PHE A 180 14.43 -4.76 -0.82
N SER A 181 15.36 -5.53 -1.40
CA SER A 181 16.60 -4.98 -1.97
C SER A 181 16.31 -4.06 -3.17
N HIS A 182 15.41 -4.46 -4.08
CA HIS A 182 15.02 -3.61 -5.21
C HIS A 182 14.26 -2.36 -4.77
N ALA A 183 13.37 -2.49 -3.78
CA ALA A 183 12.69 -1.34 -3.19
C ALA A 183 13.67 -0.33 -2.55
N GLY A 184 14.69 -0.83 -1.86
CA GLY A 184 15.81 -0.02 -1.39
C GLY A 184 16.60 0.63 -2.54
N GLY A 185 16.81 -0.10 -3.64
CA GLY A 185 17.44 0.41 -4.87
C GLY A 185 16.68 1.58 -5.51
N ILE A 186 15.35 1.50 -5.60
CA ILE A 186 14.49 2.62 -6.05
C ILE A 186 14.75 3.85 -5.19
N SER A 187 14.77 3.67 -3.87
CA SER A 187 14.99 4.75 -2.91
C SER A 187 16.37 5.38 -3.04
N ALA A 188 17.40 4.55 -3.21
CA ALA A 188 18.77 5.00 -3.41
C ALA A 188 18.93 5.82 -4.70
N ILE A 189 18.33 5.37 -5.82
CA ILE A 189 18.35 6.12 -7.09
C ILE A 189 17.66 7.47 -6.92
N LEU A 190 16.46 7.50 -6.33
CA LEU A 190 15.73 8.75 -6.10
C LEU A 190 16.56 9.73 -5.25
N LEU A 191 17.15 9.28 -4.15
CA LEU A 191 17.95 10.13 -3.27
C LEU A 191 19.28 10.60 -3.88
N ALA A 192 19.85 9.82 -4.80
CA ALA A 192 21.11 10.15 -5.48
C ALA A 192 20.92 11.14 -6.64
N ARG A 193 19.69 11.39 -7.10
CA ARG A 193 19.41 12.35 -8.18
C ARG A 193 19.76 13.77 -7.79
N SER A 194 20.29 14.51 -8.76
CA SER A 194 20.55 15.93 -8.58
C SER A 194 19.24 16.70 -8.37
N ARG A 195 19.21 17.53 -7.33
CA ARG A 195 18.08 18.43 -7.06
C ARG A 195 17.99 19.61 -8.04
N SER A 196 19.04 19.86 -8.83
CA SER A 196 19.04 20.90 -9.86
C SER A 196 18.35 20.48 -11.16
N THR A 197 18.13 19.18 -11.37
CA THR A 197 17.47 18.66 -12.57
C THR A 197 15.96 18.71 -12.40
N PRO A 198 15.20 19.14 -13.44
CA PRO A 198 13.75 19.07 -13.42
C PRO A 198 13.26 17.65 -13.16
N VAL A 199 12.29 17.52 -12.26
CA VAL A 199 11.76 16.22 -11.82
C VAL A 199 10.76 15.72 -12.86
N THR A 200 11.02 14.56 -13.46
CA THR A 200 10.16 13.99 -14.50
C THR A 200 8.84 13.48 -13.93
N PRO A 201 7.75 13.40 -14.73
CA PRO A 201 6.50 12.78 -14.30
C PRO A 201 6.69 11.35 -13.77
N LEU A 202 7.52 10.55 -14.41
CA LEU A 202 7.87 9.19 -13.95
C LEU A 202 8.50 9.23 -12.56
N THR A 203 9.48 10.11 -12.32
CA THR A 203 10.13 10.25 -11.01
C THR A 203 9.11 10.50 -9.91
N ARG A 204 8.16 11.42 -10.16
CA ARG A 204 7.07 11.71 -9.23
C ARG A 204 6.19 10.48 -9.03
N ALA A 205 5.74 9.84 -10.10
CA ALA A 205 4.90 8.64 -10.03
C ALA A 205 5.56 7.51 -9.22
N VAL A 206 6.86 7.26 -9.43
CA VAL A 206 7.64 6.26 -8.68
C VAL A 206 7.76 6.63 -7.20
N LEU A 207 8.02 7.90 -6.86
CA LEU A 207 8.04 8.35 -5.46
C LEU A 207 6.71 8.05 -4.76
N TYR A 208 5.58 8.38 -5.40
CA TYR A 208 4.24 8.13 -4.88
C TYR A 208 3.89 6.63 -4.77
N GLY A 209 4.58 5.77 -5.53
CA GLY A 209 4.48 4.30 -5.44
C GLY A 209 5.47 3.67 -4.45
N ASN A 210 6.53 4.38 -4.04
CA ASN A 210 7.59 3.86 -3.19
C ASN A 210 7.23 3.89 -1.69
N THR A 211 6.14 3.22 -1.32
CA THR A 211 5.69 3.10 0.07
C THR A 211 6.71 2.40 0.97
N HIS A 212 7.50 1.48 0.40
CA HIS A 212 8.54 0.79 1.15
C HIS A 212 9.62 1.76 1.64
N GLY A 213 10.26 2.50 0.73
CA GLY A 213 11.34 3.42 1.07
C GLY A 213 10.90 4.68 1.80
N THR A 214 9.69 5.16 1.53
CA THR A 214 9.17 6.37 2.17
C THR A 214 8.64 6.10 3.59
N PHE A 215 8.15 4.89 3.86
CA PHE A 215 7.44 4.58 5.10
C PHE A 215 7.88 3.30 5.80
N GLN A 216 7.70 2.13 5.18
CA GLN A 216 7.87 0.84 5.86
C GLN A 216 9.30 0.64 6.35
N GLU A 217 10.29 0.94 5.50
CA GLU A 217 11.69 0.76 5.82
C GLU A 217 12.16 1.72 6.94
N PRO A 218 11.90 3.04 6.88
CA PRO A 218 12.18 3.95 7.99
C PRO A 218 11.52 3.56 9.31
N VAL A 219 10.26 3.11 9.29
CA VAL A 219 9.55 2.64 10.49
C VAL A 219 10.26 1.44 11.11
N ALA A 220 10.62 0.45 10.29
CA ALA A 220 11.34 -0.75 10.73
C ALA A 220 12.72 -0.41 11.32
N MET A 221 13.38 0.63 10.81
CA MET A 221 14.65 1.15 11.33
C MET A 221 14.49 2.04 12.56
N GLY A 222 13.27 2.49 12.86
CA GLY A 222 13.00 3.48 13.90
C GLY A 222 13.60 4.86 13.64
N ILE A 223 13.68 5.27 12.37
CA ILE A 223 14.22 6.56 11.95
C ILE A 223 13.19 7.35 11.12
N SER A 224 13.44 8.65 10.91
CA SER A 224 12.68 9.47 9.97
C SER A 224 12.85 8.98 8.53
N SER A 225 11.85 9.26 7.68
CA SER A 225 11.98 9.00 6.25
C SER A 225 13.12 9.82 5.66
N PRO A 226 13.96 9.26 4.77
CA PRO A 226 14.98 10.04 4.07
C PRO A 226 14.37 11.06 3.08
N PHE A 227 13.07 10.93 2.82
CA PHE A 227 12.29 11.84 1.99
C PHE A 227 11.63 12.97 2.79
N ASP A 228 11.82 13.03 4.11
CA ASP A 228 11.25 14.08 4.99
C ASP A 228 11.99 15.42 4.81
N ASN A 229 11.77 16.02 3.63
CA ASN A 229 12.34 17.29 3.19
C ASN A 229 11.33 18.02 2.30
N PRO A 230 11.17 19.36 2.41
CA PRO A 230 10.25 20.12 1.57
C PRO A 230 10.34 19.82 0.08
N TYR A 231 11.54 19.58 -0.44
CA TYR A 231 11.78 19.19 -1.83
C TYR A 231 10.90 18.03 -2.31
N TRP A 232 10.78 16.95 -1.51
CA TRP A 232 9.99 15.77 -1.87
C TRP A 232 8.51 15.94 -1.56
N LEU A 233 8.19 16.71 -0.50
CA LEU A 233 6.83 16.92 -0.01
C LEU A 233 5.98 17.83 -0.93
N GLU A 234 6.63 18.60 -1.78
CA GLU A 234 5.98 19.55 -2.69
C GLU A 234 5.62 18.95 -4.05
N PHE A 235 6.06 17.73 -4.36
CA PHE A 235 5.76 17.11 -5.64
C PHE A 235 4.27 16.78 -5.79
N GLU A 236 3.70 17.16 -6.92
CA GLU A 236 2.36 16.71 -7.33
C GLU A 236 2.39 15.26 -7.81
N PRO A 237 1.33 14.46 -7.59
CA PRO A 237 1.23 13.13 -8.18
C PRO A 237 1.23 13.22 -9.72
N ALA A 238 1.67 12.14 -10.36
CA ALA A 238 1.76 12.04 -11.81
C ALA A 238 1.17 10.72 -12.29
N ALA A 239 0.41 10.78 -13.38
CA ALA A 239 -0.21 9.64 -14.03
C ALA A 239 -0.20 9.84 -15.55
N THR A 240 -0.40 8.76 -16.31
CA THR A 240 -0.54 8.78 -17.77
C THR A 240 -1.95 9.18 -18.24
N TYR A 241 -2.89 9.31 -17.30
CA TYR A 241 -4.28 9.68 -17.53
C TYR A 241 -4.66 10.92 -16.70
N ALA A 242 -5.81 11.52 -17.05
CA ALA A 242 -6.34 12.66 -16.32
C ALA A 242 -6.89 12.22 -14.95
N MET A 243 -6.34 12.80 -13.88
CA MET A 243 -6.81 12.57 -12.51
C MET A 243 -7.78 13.67 -12.09
N ALA A 244 -8.77 13.32 -11.26
CA ALA A 244 -9.62 14.32 -10.62
C ALA A 244 -8.82 15.17 -9.64
N GLU A 245 -9.10 16.47 -9.58
CA GLU A 245 -8.39 17.42 -8.72
C GLU A 245 -8.48 17.04 -7.24
N SER A 246 -9.66 16.61 -6.79
CA SER A 246 -9.87 16.06 -5.43
C SER A 246 -8.97 14.86 -5.14
N ALA A 247 -8.81 13.93 -6.09
CA ALA A 247 -7.92 12.78 -5.94
C ALA A 247 -6.44 13.20 -5.92
N VAL A 248 -6.02 14.13 -6.79
CA VAL A 248 -4.65 14.70 -6.79
C VAL A 248 -4.32 15.30 -5.43
N LYS A 249 -5.21 16.15 -4.90
CA LYS A 249 -5.04 16.82 -3.62
C LYS A 249 -4.94 15.83 -2.46
N LEU A 250 -5.86 14.86 -2.38
CA LEU A 250 -5.83 13.85 -1.32
C LEU A 250 -4.60 12.95 -1.42
N ARG A 251 -4.20 12.56 -2.63
CA ARG A 251 -2.99 11.75 -2.83
C ARG A 251 -1.75 12.50 -2.36
N ARG A 252 -1.63 13.78 -2.68
CA ARG A 252 -0.55 14.64 -2.18
C ARG A 252 -0.51 14.70 -0.66
N LEU A 253 -1.64 14.97 -0.02
CA LEU A 253 -1.73 14.98 1.44
C LEU A 253 -1.35 13.62 2.04
N ALA A 254 -1.88 12.52 1.49
CA ALA A 254 -1.57 11.17 1.93
C ALA A 254 -0.07 10.88 1.86
N ASN A 255 0.60 11.28 0.78
CA ASN A 255 2.04 11.11 0.60
C ASN A 255 2.86 11.96 1.58
N GLN A 256 2.45 13.22 1.82
CA GLN A 256 3.09 14.07 2.82
C GLN A 256 3.00 13.48 4.22
N THR A 257 1.80 13.01 4.61
CA THR A 257 1.59 12.31 5.89
C THR A 257 2.47 11.06 5.95
N MET A 258 2.48 10.22 4.91
CA MET A 258 3.26 8.98 4.83
C MET A 258 4.76 9.20 5.03
N ILE A 259 5.33 10.23 4.43
CA ILE A 259 6.76 10.56 4.54
C ILE A 259 7.12 11.05 5.95
N GLN A 260 6.25 11.84 6.59
CA GLN A 260 6.53 12.42 7.92
C GLN A 260 6.25 11.45 9.08
N LEU A 261 5.37 10.48 8.87
CA LEU A 261 4.93 9.51 9.87
C LEU A 261 6.07 8.72 10.55
N PRO A 262 7.08 8.18 9.85
CA PRO A 262 8.17 7.44 10.50
C PRO A 262 8.91 8.26 11.55
N GLY A 263 9.15 9.54 11.27
CA GLY A 263 9.79 10.46 12.22
C GLY A 263 8.93 10.72 13.46
N LEU A 264 7.62 10.88 13.28
CA LEU A 264 6.68 11.00 14.39
C LEU A 264 6.65 9.72 15.24
N ILE A 265 6.55 8.54 14.61
CA ILE A 265 6.55 7.23 15.28
C ILE A 265 7.81 7.05 16.10
N ALA A 266 8.98 7.38 15.55
CA ALA A 266 10.26 7.29 16.25
C ALA A 266 10.31 8.19 17.50
N LYS A 267 9.80 9.42 17.41
CA LYS A 267 9.75 10.34 18.55
C LYS A 267 8.79 9.87 19.65
N VAL A 268 7.59 9.38 19.28
CA VAL A 268 6.64 8.79 20.23
C VAL A 268 7.25 7.56 20.91
N ARG A 269 8.01 6.75 20.17
CA ARG A 269 8.74 5.62 20.74
C ARG A 269 9.76 6.01 21.79
N SER A 270 10.58 7.03 21.53
CA SER A 270 11.52 7.54 22.53
C SER A 270 10.80 8.01 23.80
N LEU A 271 9.69 8.75 23.65
CA LEU A 271 8.87 9.18 24.78
C LEU A 271 8.29 8.02 25.59
N ARG A 272 7.94 6.91 24.94
CA ARG A 272 7.42 5.70 25.60
C ARG A 272 8.52 4.92 26.34
N LYS A 273 9.76 4.94 25.83
CA LYS A 273 10.88 4.14 26.36
C LYS A 273 11.52 4.74 27.62
N ASP A 274 11.73 6.05 27.63
CA ASP A 274 12.69 6.65 28.57
C ASP A 274 12.17 6.74 30.01
N GLY A 275 10.88 6.49 30.26
CA GLY A 275 10.25 6.51 31.60
C GLY A 275 10.19 7.91 32.24
N THR A 276 11.19 8.75 31.99
CA THR A 276 11.25 10.18 32.30
C THR A 276 10.79 10.99 31.10
N LEU A 277 9.65 11.67 31.23
CA LEU A 277 9.08 12.51 30.18
C LEU A 277 9.91 13.80 30.02
N SER A 278 10.72 13.87 28.98
CA SER A 278 11.33 15.14 28.55
C SER A 278 10.24 16.07 28.02
N GLY A 279 9.94 17.15 28.75
CA GLY A 279 8.92 18.13 28.34
C GLY A 279 9.19 18.76 26.97
N GLN A 280 10.48 18.98 26.63
CA GLN A 280 10.86 19.51 25.31
C GLN A 280 10.60 18.50 24.20
N LEU A 281 10.94 17.21 24.41
CA LEU A 281 10.65 16.17 23.42
C LEU A 281 9.14 16.00 23.25
N LEU A 282 8.37 16.02 24.35
CA LEU A 282 6.91 15.93 24.27
C LEU A 282 6.32 17.10 23.48
N CYS A 283 6.70 18.34 23.82
CA CYS A 283 6.25 19.55 23.13
C CYS A 283 6.57 19.51 21.62
N THR A 284 7.83 19.25 21.26
CA THR A 284 8.23 19.19 19.83
C THR A 284 7.53 18.06 19.07
N THR A 285 7.28 16.92 19.73
CA THR A 285 6.55 15.79 19.14
C THR A 285 5.06 16.11 18.97
N THR A 286 4.44 16.78 19.95
CA THR A 286 3.06 17.26 19.84
C THR A 286 2.90 18.30 18.73
N THR A 287 3.84 19.24 18.59
CA THR A 287 3.83 20.21 17.48
C THR A 287 3.90 19.52 16.13
N LEU A 288 4.78 18.53 15.96
CA LEU A 288 4.87 17.73 14.74
C LEU A 288 3.56 16.96 14.48
N ALA A 289 3.02 16.30 15.50
CA ALA A 289 1.77 15.55 15.39
C ALA A 289 0.60 16.44 14.96
N ASN A 290 0.47 17.63 15.55
CA ASN A 290 -0.55 18.62 15.17
C ASN A 290 -0.36 19.09 13.72
N GLY A 291 0.88 19.35 13.32
CA GLY A 291 1.21 19.73 11.93
C GLY A 291 0.78 18.65 10.93
N ILE A 292 1.14 17.40 11.18
CA ILE A 292 0.76 16.26 10.34
C ILE A 292 -0.76 16.04 10.37
N TYR A 293 -1.40 16.11 11.53
CA TYR A 293 -2.85 15.94 11.68
C TYR A 293 -3.64 17.00 10.91
N SER A 294 -3.10 18.22 10.80
CA SER A 294 -3.69 19.32 10.04
C SER A 294 -3.64 19.14 8.51
N LEU A 295 -2.90 18.14 7.99
CA LEU A 295 -2.88 17.78 6.58
C LEU A 295 -4.18 17.05 6.19
N THR A 296 -5.25 17.83 6.04
CA THR A 296 -6.60 17.34 5.76
C THR A 296 -7.21 18.12 4.61
N SER A 297 -8.16 17.49 3.91
CA SER A 297 -9.07 18.23 3.04
C SER A 297 -10.43 17.56 3.00
N GLU A 298 -11.28 17.94 3.95
CA GLU A 298 -12.67 17.44 4.03
C GLU A 298 -13.45 17.70 2.73
N GLY A 299 -13.22 18.85 2.09
CA GLY A 299 -13.85 19.19 0.80
C GLY A 299 -13.45 18.22 -0.33
N ALA A 300 -12.15 17.94 -0.48
CA ALA A 300 -11.68 17.00 -1.50
C ALA A 300 -12.10 15.55 -1.19
N GLU A 301 -12.05 15.16 0.08
CA GLU A 301 -12.56 13.86 0.54
C GLU A 301 -14.04 13.69 0.20
N SER A 302 -14.85 14.69 0.53
CA SER A 302 -16.29 14.70 0.25
C SER A 302 -16.54 14.64 -1.26
N GLU A 303 -15.89 15.48 -2.06
CA GLU A 303 -16.05 15.49 -3.52
C GLU A 303 -15.71 14.13 -4.15
N LEU A 304 -14.62 13.50 -3.70
CA LEU A 304 -14.23 12.18 -4.19
C LEU A 304 -15.25 11.11 -3.76
N LEU A 305 -15.74 11.14 -2.52
CA LEU A 305 -16.77 10.22 -2.02
C LEU A 305 -18.11 10.36 -2.75
N HIS A 306 -18.49 11.54 -3.24
CA HIS A 306 -19.69 11.71 -4.08
C HIS A 306 -19.59 10.95 -5.42
N ARG A 307 -18.38 10.55 -5.84
CA ARG A 307 -18.15 9.78 -7.06
C ARG A 307 -18.14 8.26 -6.81
N VAL A 308 -18.16 7.84 -5.55
CA VAL A 308 -18.16 6.45 -5.10
C VAL A 308 -19.60 5.95 -4.95
N ALA A 309 -19.89 4.80 -5.54
CA ALA A 309 -21.21 4.18 -5.40
C ALA A 309 -21.25 3.30 -4.13
N LEU A 310 -22.42 3.23 -3.48
CA LEU A 310 -22.69 2.26 -2.43
C LEU A 310 -23.38 1.04 -3.01
N LYS A 311 -22.78 -0.13 -2.82
CA LYS A 311 -23.35 -1.42 -3.23
C LYS A 311 -23.53 -2.33 -2.03
N GLU A 312 -24.50 -3.23 -2.13
CA GLU A 312 -24.67 -4.26 -1.11
C GLU A 312 -23.50 -5.23 -1.13
N THR A 313 -22.99 -5.55 0.06
CA THR A 313 -21.87 -6.46 0.22
C THR A 313 -22.25 -7.88 -0.27
N LYS A 314 -21.42 -8.40 -1.17
CA LYS A 314 -21.57 -9.61 -1.99
C LYS A 314 -21.18 -10.85 -1.19
N ASP A 315 -20.05 -10.77 -0.49
CA ASP A 315 -19.57 -11.83 0.40
C ASP A 315 -20.49 -11.89 1.62
N VAL A 316 -21.05 -13.08 1.88
CA VAL A 316 -22.04 -13.29 2.94
C VAL A 316 -21.41 -13.12 4.33
N LEU A 317 -20.15 -13.50 4.51
CA LEU A 317 -19.43 -13.34 5.77
C LEU A 317 -19.12 -11.86 6.00
N ASP A 318 -18.73 -11.14 4.96
CA ASP A 318 -18.49 -9.70 5.02
C ASP A 318 -19.76 -8.95 5.37
N LYS A 319 -20.88 -9.37 4.80
CA LYS A 319 -22.20 -8.76 4.99
C LYS A 319 -22.65 -8.73 6.45
N VAL A 320 -22.16 -9.67 7.28
CA VAL A 320 -22.45 -9.72 8.72
C VAL A 320 -21.80 -8.55 9.47
N ILE A 321 -20.63 -8.12 9.00
CA ILE A 321 -19.87 -6.99 9.56
C ILE A 321 -20.29 -5.68 8.89
N MET A 322 -20.38 -5.69 7.56
CA MET A 322 -20.61 -4.52 6.74
C MET A 322 -21.66 -4.81 5.67
N ARG A 323 -22.82 -4.16 5.75
CA ARG A 323 -23.93 -4.41 4.81
C ARG A 323 -23.68 -3.81 3.42
N TYR A 324 -22.98 -2.68 3.38
CA TYR A 324 -22.72 -1.93 2.16
C TYR A 324 -21.23 -1.66 2.00
N SER A 325 -20.78 -1.61 0.77
CA SER A 325 -19.39 -1.33 0.45
C SER A 325 -19.29 -0.31 -0.67
N PHE A 326 -18.14 0.34 -0.72
CA PHE A 326 -17.78 1.28 -1.75
C PHE A 326 -17.43 0.55 -3.04
N GLU A 327 -17.99 1.03 -4.15
CA GLU A 327 -17.55 0.73 -5.49
C GLU A 327 -16.93 1.98 -6.11
N PHE A 328 -15.66 1.89 -6.44
CA PHE A 328 -14.87 2.98 -7.01
C PHE A 328 -14.87 2.93 -8.53
N LYS A 329 -14.69 4.09 -9.17
CA LYS A 329 -14.60 4.19 -10.64
C LYS A 329 -13.26 3.71 -11.18
N SER A 330 -12.20 3.86 -10.39
CA SER A 330 -10.85 3.42 -10.74
C SER A 330 -10.13 2.90 -9.50
N PHE A 331 -9.08 2.11 -9.74
CA PHE A 331 -8.22 1.60 -8.67
C PHE A 331 -7.48 2.75 -7.97
N TYR A 332 -7.06 3.76 -8.72
CA TYR A 332 -6.36 4.92 -8.18
C TYR A 332 -7.17 5.72 -7.17
N GLU A 333 -8.47 5.93 -7.39
CA GLU A 333 -9.34 6.64 -6.43
C GLU A 333 -9.47 5.87 -5.12
N LYS A 334 -9.65 4.55 -5.23
CA LYS A 334 -9.67 3.62 -4.08
C LYS A 334 -8.36 3.69 -3.30
N GLU A 335 -7.23 3.51 -3.99
CA GLU A 335 -5.90 3.54 -3.37
C GLU A 335 -5.65 4.89 -2.69
N THR A 336 -5.98 6.00 -3.36
CA THR A 336 -5.82 7.36 -2.81
C THR A 336 -6.55 7.53 -1.49
N LEU A 337 -7.81 7.12 -1.41
CA LEU A 337 -8.59 7.21 -0.17
C LEU A 337 -8.08 6.25 0.90
N LEU A 338 -7.66 5.05 0.54
CA LEU A 338 -7.11 4.09 1.49
C LEU A 338 -5.79 4.57 2.12
N LEU A 339 -4.88 5.13 1.33
CA LEU A 339 -3.66 5.72 1.86
C LEU A 339 -3.98 6.94 2.73
N TYR A 340 -4.86 7.83 2.26
CA TYR A 340 -5.27 9.00 3.02
C TYR A 340 -5.87 8.61 4.38
N TRP A 341 -6.88 7.73 4.40
CA TRP A 341 -7.54 7.27 5.62
C TRP A 341 -6.62 6.47 6.53
N GLY A 342 -5.84 5.53 5.97
CA GLY A 342 -4.90 4.73 6.75
C GLY A 342 -3.86 5.61 7.44
N ASN A 343 -3.22 6.52 6.70
CA ASN A 343 -2.21 7.41 7.26
C ASN A 343 -2.80 8.32 8.33
N ARG A 344 -4.01 8.87 8.12
CA ARG A 344 -4.73 9.64 9.14
C ARG A 344 -5.04 8.83 10.39
N LEU A 345 -5.49 7.59 10.23
CA LEU A 345 -5.82 6.69 11.33
C LEU A 345 -4.61 6.46 12.24
N MET A 346 -3.42 6.33 11.64
CA MET A 346 -2.17 6.21 12.38
C MET A 346 -1.77 7.50 13.10
N VAL A 347 -1.93 8.66 12.46
CA VAL A 347 -1.71 9.96 13.13
C VAL A 347 -2.63 10.11 14.34
N ILE A 348 -3.91 9.77 14.21
CA ILE A 348 -4.88 9.80 15.32
C ILE A 348 -4.42 8.91 16.47
N LYS A 349 -4.00 7.67 16.18
CA LYS A 349 -3.48 6.74 17.20
C LYS A 349 -2.28 7.33 17.94
N LEU A 350 -1.35 7.99 17.23
CA LEU A 350 -0.19 8.66 17.82
C LEU A 350 -0.60 9.89 18.64
N CYS A 351 -1.57 10.69 18.18
CA CYS A 351 -2.13 11.81 18.95
C CYS A 351 -2.79 11.35 20.25
N LEU A 352 -3.57 10.27 20.22
CA LEU A 352 -4.17 9.66 21.41
C LEU A 352 -3.10 9.20 22.41
N TRP A 353 -1.99 8.64 21.92
CA TRP A 353 -0.84 8.32 22.77
C TRP A 353 -0.21 9.55 23.42
N LEU A 354 0.00 10.62 22.65
CA LEU A 354 0.54 11.87 23.18
C LEU A 354 -0.38 12.48 24.25
N HIS A 355 -1.70 12.44 24.08
CA HIS A 355 -2.65 12.83 25.14
C HIS A 355 -2.45 12.04 26.43
N ARG A 356 -2.30 10.71 26.33
CA ARG A 356 -2.03 9.85 27.50
C ARG A 356 -0.73 10.25 28.19
N LEU A 357 0.30 10.65 27.44
CA LEU A 357 1.59 11.09 28.00
C LEU A 357 1.49 12.47 28.67
N HIS A 358 0.79 13.44 28.07
CA HIS A 358 0.51 14.74 28.68
C HIS A 358 -0.23 14.60 30.01
N ASN A 359 -1.26 13.75 30.07
CA ASN A 359 -2.00 13.49 31.31
C ASN A 359 -1.11 12.92 32.43
N LYS A 360 -0.09 12.12 32.09
CA LYS A 360 0.87 11.58 33.06
C LYS A 360 1.86 12.62 33.57
N GLN A 361 2.20 13.63 32.76
CA GLN A 361 3.16 14.68 33.15
C GLN A 361 2.55 15.70 34.13
N GLY A 362 1.23 15.75 34.26
CA GLY A 362 0.51 16.74 35.07
C GLY A 362 0.44 18.11 34.38
N ALA A 363 -0.23 19.08 35.02
CA ALA A 363 -0.56 20.40 34.46
C ALA A 363 0.65 21.36 34.27
N ASN A 364 1.88 20.84 34.17
CA ASN A 364 3.10 21.62 34.06
C ASN A 364 3.28 22.21 32.65
N GLY A 365 2.44 23.19 32.29
CA GLY A 365 2.67 24.21 31.26
C GLY A 365 2.95 23.76 29.82
N SER A 366 2.92 22.46 29.52
CA SER A 366 3.14 21.95 28.18
C SER A 366 1.94 22.31 27.28
N PRO A 367 2.15 22.71 26.02
CA PRO A 367 1.05 22.99 25.11
C PRO A 367 0.17 21.75 24.97
N SER A 368 -1.10 21.90 25.34
CA SER A 368 -2.10 20.87 25.12
C SER A 368 -2.13 20.49 23.64
N PRO A 369 -2.33 19.20 23.30
CA PRO A 369 -2.64 18.82 21.93
C PRO A 369 -3.83 19.63 21.42
N ALA A 370 -3.83 19.97 20.13
CA ALA A 370 -4.82 20.86 19.54
C ALA A 370 -6.22 20.23 19.48
N CYS A 371 -6.29 18.90 19.47
CA CYS A 371 -7.52 18.12 19.32
C CYS A 371 -8.01 17.59 20.66
N THR A 372 -9.31 17.36 20.79
CA THR A 372 -9.88 16.68 21.96
C THR A 372 -9.87 15.16 21.74
N ILE A 373 -9.80 14.39 22.84
CA ILE A 373 -9.89 12.92 22.79
C ILE A 373 -11.20 12.47 22.12
N GLU A 374 -12.31 13.17 22.38
CA GLU A 374 -13.61 12.88 21.79
C GLU A 374 -13.60 13.07 20.27
N SER A 375 -13.04 14.18 19.77
CA SER A 375 -12.90 14.44 18.34
C SER A 375 -12.04 13.38 17.65
N LEU A 376 -10.90 13.02 18.26
CA LEU A 376 -10.01 11.98 17.75
C LEU A 376 -10.70 10.61 17.69
N ASN A 377 -11.45 10.23 18.72
CA ASN A 377 -12.17 8.96 18.75
C ASN A 377 -13.30 8.90 17.72
N GLY A 378 -14.03 10.00 17.53
CA GLY A 378 -15.08 10.11 16.52
C GLY A 378 -14.52 9.99 15.10
N GLU A 379 -13.39 10.65 14.82
CA GLU A 379 -12.73 10.50 13.53
C GLU A 379 -12.14 9.10 13.33
N GLN A 380 -11.53 8.50 14.36
CA GLN A 380 -11.01 7.13 14.30
C GLN A 380 -12.10 6.15 13.88
N GLU A 381 -13.29 6.25 14.48
CA GLU A 381 -14.43 5.38 14.17
C GLU A 381 -14.91 5.56 12.72
N ARG A 382 -15.04 6.81 12.28
CA ARG A 382 -15.38 7.15 10.89
C ARG A 382 -14.37 6.55 9.90
N LEU A 383 -13.07 6.72 10.15
CA LEU A 383 -12.02 6.23 9.26
C LEU A 383 -11.94 4.71 9.22
N VAL A 384 -12.09 4.05 10.37
CA VAL A 384 -12.18 2.58 10.41
C VAL A 384 -13.35 2.15 9.53
N MET A 385 -14.55 2.67 9.75
CA MET A 385 -15.73 2.36 8.94
C MET A 385 -15.47 2.56 7.44
N SER A 386 -14.92 3.70 7.03
CA SER A 386 -14.59 3.98 5.63
C SER A 386 -13.63 2.96 5.02
N ILE A 387 -12.59 2.55 5.75
CA ILE A 387 -11.63 1.52 5.29
C ILE A 387 -12.32 0.16 5.18
N LEU A 388 -13.13 -0.24 6.18
CA LEU A 388 -13.88 -1.51 6.15
C LEU A 388 -14.83 -1.57 4.93
N MET A 389 -15.36 -0.43 4.48
CA MET A 389 -16.25 -0.36 3.33
C MET A 389 -15.55 -0.55 1.98
N CYS A 390 -14.21 -0.48 1.88
CA CYS A 390 -13.47 -0.62 0.62
C CYS A 390 -13.20 -2.06 0.15
N TRP A 391 -13.65 -3.06 0.89
CA TRP A 391 -13.03 -4.40 0.83
C TRP A 391 -13.50 -5.34 -0.27
N GLN A 392 -14.63 -5.06 -0.92
CA GLN A 392 -15.23 -6.03 -1.83
C GLN A 392 -14.44 -6.28 -3.12
N ASP A 393 -13.71 -5.29 -3.58
CA ASP A 393 -13.01 -5.35 -4.86
C ASP A 393 -11.54 -5.76 -4.66
N GLY A 394 -11.30 -6.70 -3.75
CA GLY A 394 -9.96 -7.11 -3.32
C GLY A 394 -9.25 -6.05 -2.47
N PHE A 395 -8.25 -6.47 -1.70
CA PHE A 395 -7.41 -5.55 -0.94
C PHE A 395 -5.97 -6.02 -1.06
N ASP A 396 -5.17 -5.36 -1.90
CA ASP A 396 -3.73 -5.64 -2.00
C ASP A 396 -2.92 -4.74 -1.05
N PHE A 397 -3.59 -3.91 -0.26
CA PHE A 397 -2.97 -2.95 0.65
C PHE A 397 -2.89 -3.49 2.07
N VAL A 398 -1.75 -4.06 2.44
CA VAL A 398 -1.57 -4.64 3.77
C VAL A 398 -1.60 -3.56 4.88
N ASN A 399 -1.05 -2.37 4.63
CA ASN A 399 -0.85 -1.33 5.66
C ASN A 399 -2.16 -0.79 6.28
N PRO A 400 -3.22 -0.41 5.53
CA PRO A 400 -4.45 0.09 6.16
C PRO A 400 -5.15 -0.94 7.05
N LEU A 401 -5.00 -2.25 6.79
CA LEU A 401 -5.55 -3.30 7.63
C LEU A 401 -4.85 -3.36 9.00
N SER A 402 -3.51 -3.25 9.03
CA SER A 402 -2.74 -3.15 10.28
C SER A 402 -3.14 -1.91 11.11
N MET A 403 -3.48 -0.82 10.43
CA MET A 403 -3.93 0.43 11.08
C MET A 403 -5.34 0.26 11.68
N VAL A 404 -6.27 -0.34 10.94
CA VAL A 404 -7.62 -0.68 11.44
C VAL A 404 -7.53 -1.63 12.63
N TRP A 405 -6.72 -2.68 12.52
CA TRP A 405 -6.46 -3.61 13.63
C TRP A 405 -6.04 -2.87 14.89
N GLY A 406 -5.10 -1.93 14.76
CA GLY A 406 -4.62 -1.10 15.85
C GLY A 406 -5.65 -0.19 16.48
N ALA A 407 -6.53 0.37 15.66
CA ALA A 407 -7.61 1.22 16.12
C ALA A 407 -8.70 0.43 16.88
N LEU A 408 -8.74 -0.88 16.70
CA LEU A 408 -9.70 -1.78 17.35
C LEU A 408 -9.16 -2.43 18.62
N MET A 409 -7.83 -2.48 18.85
CA MET A 409 -7.22 -3.16 20.01
C MET A 409 -7.78 -2.72 21.37
N ASP A 410 -8.08 -1.42 21.54
CA ASP A 410 -8.55 -0.84 22.80
C ASP A 410 -10.09 -0.84 22.90
N ARG A 411 -10.81 -1.57 22.03
CA ARG A 411 -12.28 -1.56 21.96
C ARG A 411 -12.86 -2.96 22.17
N CYS A 412 -14.03 -3.03 22.82
CA CYS A 412 -14.80 -4.28 22.97
C CYS A 412 -15.93 -4.40 21.93
N ILE A 413 -16.53 -3.27 21.55
CA ILE A 413 -17.67 -3.21 20.62
C ILE A 413 -17.37 -2.16 19.55
N PHE A 414 -17.74 -2.47 18.30
CA PHE A 414 -17.64 -1.57 17.15
C PHE A 414 -18.96 -1.62 16.36
N HIS A 415 -19.71 -0.52 16.33
CA HIS A 415 -21.04 -0.43 15.70
C HIS A 415 -22.00 -1.58 16.05
N GLY A 416 -22.08 -1.93 17.34
CA GLY A 416 -22.95 -2.99 17.84
C GLY A 416 -22.48 -4.42 17.52
N LYS A 417 -21.26 -4.58 17.00
CA LYS A 417 -20.61 -5.88 16.77
C LYS A 417 -19.48 -6.09 17.79
N PRO A 418 -19.25 -7.34 18.25
CA PRO A 418 -18.06 -7.68 19.01
C PRO A 418 -16.81 -7.35 18.18
N VAL A 419 -15.83 -6.69 18.78
CA VAL A 419 -14.60 -6.27 18.09
C VAL A 419 -13.80 -7.49 17.62
N GLU A 420 -13.86 -8.60 18.32
CA GLU A 420 -13.20 -9.86 17.98
C GLU A 420 -13.69 -10.38 16.62
N ALA A 421 -14.99 -10.23 16.32
CA ALA A 421 -15.54 -10.61 15.03
C ALA A 421 -15.03 -9.70 13.91
N VAL A 422 -14.94 -8.39 14.16
CA VAL A 422 -14.38 -7.43 13.20
C VAL A 422 -12.89 -7.67 12.98
N ARG A 423 -12.12 -7.90 14.05
CA ARG A 423 -10.68 -8.20 13.99
C ARG A 423 -10.40 -9.51 13.28
N SER A 424 -11.13 -10.58 13.60
CA SER A 424 -11.01 -11.87 12.88
C SER A 424 -11.22 -11.69 11.38
N ARG A 425 -12.11 -10.77 11.01
CA ARG A 425 -12.38 -10.44 9.62
C ARG A 425 -11.26 -9.62 8.96
N VAL A 426 -10.75 -8.59 9.65
CA VAL A 426 -9.56 -7.82 9.22
C VAL A 426 -8.38 -8.77 9.01
N TRP A 427 -8.18 -9.70 9.93
CA TRP A 427 -7.15 -10.72 9.87
C TRP A 427 -7.28 -11.62 8.64
N ALA A 428 -8.48 -12.15 8.37
CA ALA A 428 -8.70 -12.97 7.19
C ALA A 428 -8.35 -12.22 5.88
N ARG A 429 -8.72 -10.93 5.76
CA ARG A 429 -8.30 -10.14 4.59
C ARG A 429 -6.81 -9.86 4.54
N TYR A 430 -6.19 -9.65 5.68
CA TYR A 430 -4.75 -9.47 5.73
C TYR A 430 -4.01 -10.73 5.24
N GLN A 431 -4.48 -11.92 5.64
CA GLN A 431 -3.95 -13.19 5.15
C GLN A 431 -4.19 -13.36 3.64
N ASP A 432 -5.36 -12.98 3.13
CA ASP A 432 -5.64 -13.00 1.69
C ASP A 432 -4.62 -12.13 0.93
N SER A 433 -4.30 -10.92 1.44
CA SER A 433 -3.30 -10.02 0.84
C SER A 433 -1.88 -10.58 0.87
N LEU A 434 -1.55 -11.40 1.87
CA LEU A 434 -0.25 -12.07 1.98
C LEU A 434 -0.18 -13.41 1.24
N SER A 435 -1.28 -13.86 0.63
CA SER A 435 -1.31 -15.14 -0.07
C SER A 435 -0.21 -15.23 -1.15
N GLY A 436 0.45 -16.39 -1.19
CA GLY A 436 1.57 -16.67 -2.09
C GLY A 436 2.94 -16.19 -1.59
N TRP A 437 3.02 -15.37 -0.55
CA TRP A 437 4.29 -15.06 0.09
C TRP A 437 4.71 -16.18 1.05
N PRO A 438 5.99 -16.57 1.10
CA PRO A 438 6.53 -17.54 2.06
C PRO A 438 6.73 -16.84 3.41
N ILE A 439 5.64 -16.29 3.97
CA ILE A 439 5.65 -15.56 5.23
C ILE A 439 4.53 -16.14 6.09
N ASN A 440 4.91 -16.74 7.22
CA ASN A 440 3.97 -17.12 8.25
C ASN A 440 3.78 -15.91 9.16
N TYR A 441 2.59 -15.32 9.09
CA TYR A 441 2.21 -14.17 9.90
C TYR A 441 1.09 -14.61 10.84
N SER A 442 1.19 -14.25 12.12
CA SER A 442 0.17 -14.56 13.14
C SER A 442 -0.61 -13.32 13.56
N MET A 443 -1.73 -13.52 14.27
CA MET A 443 -2.47 -12.40 14.89
C MET A 443 -1.61 -11.66 15.94
N ALA A 444 -0.70 -12.37 16.63
CA ALA A 444 0.23 -11.75 17.58
C ALA A 444 1.25 -10.86 16.86
N ASP A 445 1.73 -11.26 15.69
CA ASP A 445 2.60 -10.40 14.86
C ASP A 445 1.85 -9.12 14.45
N MET A 446 0.54 -9.21 14.21
CA MET A 446 -0.30 -8.05 13.87
C MET A 446 -0.47 -7.09 15.06
N ASP A 447 -0.58 -7.63 16.28
CA ASP A 447 -0.56 -6.84 17.52
C ASP A 447 0.79 -6.13 17.68
N GLU A 448 1.91 -6.83 17.48
CA GLU A 448 3.26 -6.27 17.54
C GLU A 448 3.49 -5.19 16.48
N GLU A 449 3.11 -5.44 15.21
CA GLU A 449 3.20 -4.47 14.13
C GLU A 449 2.36 -3.23 14.45
N SER A 450 1.14 -3.43 14.94
CA SER A 450 0.26 -2.31 15.24
C SER A 450 0.71 -1.48 16.45
N ASP A 451 1.35 -2.09 17.45
CA ASP A 451 2.01 -1.35 18.53
C ASP A 451 3.25 -0.62 18.00
N MET A 452 4.08 -1.27 17.18
CA MET A 452 5.25 -0.65 16.55
C MET A 452 4.87 0.62 15.75
N LEU A 453 3.79 0.55 14.97
CA LEU A 453 3.20 1.68 14.23
C LEU A 453 2.67 2.79 15.15
N ALA A 454 2.37 2.47 16.41
CA ALA A 454 1.96 3.41 17.45
C ALA A 454 3.14 3.87 18.34
N GLY A 455 4.37 3.72 17.88
CA GLY A 455 5.58 4.07 18.64
C GLY A 455 5.97 3.02 19.69
N GLY A 456 5.50 1.79 19.57
CA GLY A 456 5.92 0.67 20.41
C GLY A 456 7.36 0.23 20.14
N PRO A 457 7.87 -0.77 20.87
CA PRO A 457 9.18 -1.36 20.60
C PRO A 457 9.37 -1.80 19.15
N LEU A 458 10.62 -1.84 18.68
CA LEU A 458 10.96 -2.37 17.35
C LEU A 458 10.99 -3.91 17.41
N THR A 459 9.82 -4.51 17.57
CA THR A 459 9.59 -5.97 17.58
C THR A 459 8.78 -6.38 16.33
N GLY A 460 8.43 -7.67 16.21
CA GLY A 460 7.67 -8.18 15.07
C GLY A 460 8.48 -8.60 13.84
N CYS A 461 7.79 -9.26 12.90
CA CYS A 461 8.38 -9.80 11.67
C CYS A 461 9.11 -8.74 10.84
N ILE A 462 8.55 -7.53 10.72
CA ILE A 462 9.14 -6.44 9.93
C ILE A 462 10.51 -6.01 10.49
N ALA A 463 10.62 -5.83 11.81
CA ALA A 463 11.89 -5.47 12.45
C ALA A 463 12.90 -6.63 12.36
N LYS A 464 12.46 -7.88 12.61
CA LYS A 464 13.30 -9.09 12.55
C LYS A 464 13.87 -9.34 11.16
N GLN A 465 13.08 -9.14 10.11
CA GLN A 465 13.50 -9.37 8.72
C GLN A 465 14.71 -8.52 8.34
N LYS A 466 14.81 -7.31 8.89
CA LYS A 466 15.95 -6.42 8.63
C LYS A 466 17.22 -6.79 9.40
N HIS A 467 17.09 -7.21 10.66
CA HIS A 467 18.24 -7.70 11.42
C HIS A 467 18.86 -8.92 10.74
N ARG A 468 18.02 -9.79 10.16
CA ARG A 468 18.48 -10.94 9.35
C ARG A 468 19.24 -10.48 8.09
N MET A 469 18.70 -9.53 7.33
CA MET A 469 19.38 -9.00 6.14
C MET A 469 20.74 -8.37 6.47
N ARG A 470 20.87 -7.62 7.58
CA ARG A 470 22.18 -7.07 8.00
C ARG A 470 23.17 -8.16 8.37
N GLY A 471 22.74 -9.16 9.14
CA GLY A 471 23.59 -10.29 9.54
C GLY A 471 24.09 -11.11 8.33
N GLU A 472 23.25 -11.32 7.33
CA GLU A 472 23.63 -12.02 6.09
C GLU A 472 24.65 -11.20 5.26
N VAL A 473 24.46 -9.89 5.14
CA VAL A 473 25.41 -9.00 4.43
C VAL A 473 26.76 -8.93 5.15
N GLU A 474 26.77 -8.84 6.48
CA GLU A 474 27.99 -8.83 7.29
C GLU A 474 28.74 -10.16 7.20
N LYS A 475 28.02 -11.29 7.18
CA LYS A 475 28.59 -12.62 6.99
C LYS A 475 29.24 -12.78 5.60
N VAL A 476 28.58 -12.33 4.54
CA VAL A 476 29.16 -12.36 3.18
C VAL A 476 30.40 -11.47 3.06
N ARG A 477 30.45 -10.34 3.79
CA ARG A 477 31.63 -9.47 3.85
C ARG A 477 32.78 -10.08 4.64
N SER A 478 32.50 -10.70 5.79
CA SER A 478 33.54 -11.34 6.62
C SER A 478 34.10 -12.62 5.99
N GLU A 479 33.29 -13.37 5.24
CA GLU A 479 33.76 -14.53 4.46
C GLU A 479 34.59 -14.12 3.23
N LYS A 480 34.47 -12.87 2.76
CA LYS A 480 35.21 -12.36 1.60
C LYS A 480 36.55 -11.70 1.93
N ASP A 481 36.94 -11.53 3.20
CA ASP A 481 38.27 -10.98 3.50
C ASP A 481 38.84 -11.39 4.86
N PRO A 482 40.01 -12.06 4.85
CA PRO A 482 41.14 -11.46 5.57
C PRO A 482 42.46 -11.48 4.77
N SER A 483 42.44 -11.54 3.43
CA SER A 483 43.71 -11.62 2.67
C SER A 483 43.79 -10.88 1.35
N GLY A 484 42.73 -10.19 0.88
CA GLY A 484 42.82 -9.23 -0.21
C GLY A 484 43.58 -9.68 -1.47
N LYS A 485 43.63 -10.99 -1.76
CA LYS A 485 44.26 -11.55 -2.95
C LYS A 485 43.21 -12.23 -3.80
N GLN A 486 42.75 -11.53 -4.83
CA GLN A 486 42.19 -12.18 -6.01
C GLN A 486 43.28 -13.10 -6.60
N VAL A 487 43.15 -14.40 -6.37
CA VAL A 487 43.95 -15.41 -7.07
C VAL A 487 43.48 -15.41 -8.52
N VAL A 488 44.23 -14.73 -9.40
CA VAL A 488 44.17 -14.94 -10.84
C VAL A 488 44.68 -16.38 -11.09
N PRO A 489 43.90 -17.28 -11.70
CA PRO A 489 44.40 -18.61 -12.01
C PRO A 489 45.52 -18.49 -13.04
N ALA A 490 46.73 -18.83 -12.63
CA ALA A 490 47.90 -18.91 -13.49
C ALA A 490 47.64 -19.92 -14.60
N ARG A 491 47.75 -19.46 -15.85
CA ARG A 491 47.85 -20.33 -17.03
C ARG A 491 49.13 -21.16 -16.92
N HIS A 492 49.00 -22.45 -16.61
CA HIS A 492 50.03 -23.43 -16.95
C HIS A 492 49.72 -24.02 -18.33
N ARG A 493 50.59 -23.73 -19.29
CA ARG A 493 50.87 -24.64 -20.41
C ARG A 493 51.55 -25.87 -19.83
N ASP A 494 51.07 -27.06 -20.15
CA ASP A 494 51.89 -28.05 -20.87
C ASP A 494 51.07 -29.27 -21.34
N LEU A 495 51.63 -29.88 -22.39
CA LEU A 495 51.13 -30.91 -23.29
C LEU A 495 51.05 -32.32 -22.63
N GLY A 496 50.14 -33.18 -23.12
CA GLY A 496 50.31 -34.63 -22.91
C GLY A 496 49.08 -35.54 -23.03
N SER A 497 48.76 -35.93 -24.27
CA SER A 497 48.31 -37.27 -24.73
C SER A 497 47.61 -38.29 -23.79
N THR A 498 46.38 -38.65 -24.20
CA THR A 498 45.63 -39.93 -24.16
C THR A 498 46.05 -41.11 -23.25
N LYS A 499 45.08 -41.62 -22.46
CA LYS A 499 44.49 -42.98 -22.61
C LYS A 499 43.34 -43.24 -21.61
N VAL A 500 42.29 -43.90 -22.10
CA VAL A 500 41.15 -44.50 -21.40
C VAL A 500 41.53 -45.94 -21.00
N PRO A 501 41.12 -46.47 -19.82
CA PRO A 501 40.00 -47.45 -19.79
C PRO A 501 39.09 -47.41 -18.54
N SER A 502 37.81 -47.75 -18.74
CA SER A 502 36.78 -48.12 -17.74
C SER A 502 36.95 -49.58 -17.25
N PRO A 503 36.02 -50.20 -16.50
CA PRO A 503 35.31 -49.84 -15.25
C PRO A 503 35.45 -50.92 -14.13
N GLY A 504 35.08 -50.65 -12.88
CA GLY A 504 34.89 -51.70 -11.85
C GLY A 504 34.78 -51.20 -10.41
N PRO A 505 34.14 -51.96 -9.48
CA PRO A 505 33.20 -51.43 -8.49
C PRO A 505 33.67 -51.48 -7.02
N ASP A 506 32.79 -50.98 -6.13
CA ASP A 506 32.78 -51.08 -4.66
C ASP A 506 33.88 -50.28 -3.92
N GLY A 507 33.65 -49.53 -2.86
CA GLY A 507 32.48 -49.24 -2.03
C GLY A 507 33.00 -48.51 -0.78
N ALA A 508 32.30 -47.47 -0.32
CA ALA A 508 32.35 -46.94 1.06
C ALA A 508 31.46 -45.69 1.13
N GLY A 509 30.43 -45.72 2.00
CA GLY A 509 29.77 -44.50 2.47
C GLY A 509 30.66 -43.74 3.46
N PRO A 510 30.13 -42.87 4.35
CA PRO A 510 28.81 -42.27 4.42
C PRO A 510 28.88 -40.73 4.37
N CYS A 511 27.74 -40.03 4.21
CA CYS A 511 27.48 -38.72 4.82
C CYS A 511 26.10 -38.24 4.40
N SER A 512 25.11 -38.62 5.20
CA SER A 512 23.82 -37.95 5.26
C SER A 512 24.03 -36.53 5.78
N PHE A 513 24.08 -35.54 4.89
CA PHE A 513 23.85 -34.14 5.29
C PHE A 513 22.35 -33.89 5.33
N SER A 514 21.82 -33.99 6.55
CA SER A 514 20.56 -33.38 6.94
C SER A 514 20.73 -31.86 6.88
N LEU A 515 20.22 -31.22 5.81
CA LEU A 515 19.93 -29.79 5.83
C LEU A 515 18.55 -29.59 6.46
N THR A 516 18.53 -29.62 7.79
CA THR A 516 17.56 -28.87 8.57
C THR A 516 17.91 -27.40 8.42
N ASN A 517 17.19 -26.67 7.57
CA ASN A 517 17.25 -25.20 7.56
C ASN A 517 15.89 -24.62 7.92
N GLY A 518 15.94 -23.77 8.94
CA GLY A 518 14.82 -23.19 9.65
C GLY A 518 13.86 -22.45 8.75
N LEU A 519 12.63 -22.93 8.79
CA LEU A 519 11.43 -22.28 8.30
C LEU A 519 10.98 -21.25 9.35
N LEU A 520 10.93 -20.00 8.88
CA LEU A 520 10.19 -18.80 9.33
C LEU A 520 9.95 -18.60 10.83
#